data_AF-G9EJK4-F1
#
_entry.id   AF-G9EJK4-F1
#
_cell.length_a   1.000
_cell.length_b   1.000
_cell.length_c   1.000
_cell.angle_alpha   90.00
_cell.angle_beta   90.00
_cell.angle_gamma   90.00
#
_symmetry.space_group_name_H-M   'P 1'
#
loop_
_entity.id
_entity.type
_entity.pdbx_description
1 polymer ?
#
loop_
_entity_poly.entity_id
_entity_poly.type
_entity_poly.pdbx_seq_one_letter_code
_entity_poly.pdbx_strand_id
1 'polypeptide(L)'
;MDKHYLSPLELLMIATQHAYAADNLLQQLTDNTLGQGDTLSVLAPITSLMYHAFQLTLKAYALHDHRPIKEYKKLMELVEINSSLGLSRQEISLLKTLSRQQAFHKGADYNLWENQQQLHVFCEQIISLYQKLQTMMPLELHPDYQS
;
A
#
# COMPACT_ATOMS: atom_id res chain seq x y z
N MET A 1 -30.06 3.53 3.19
CA MET A 1 -28.84 3.06 3.88
C MET A 1 -27.94 4.27 4.01
N ASP A 2 -27.78 4.80 5.23
CA ASP A 2 -26.80 5.85 5.48
C ASP A 2 -25.41 5.30 5.14
N LYS A 3 -24.80 5.83 4.07
CA LYS A 3 -23.41 5.53 3.74
C LYS A 3 -22.55 6.14 4.85
N HIS A 4 -22.23 5.35 5.88
CA HIS A 4 -21.20 5.71 6.84
C HIS A 4 -19.86 5.77 6.08
N TYR A 5 -19.43 6.99 5.78
CA TYR A 5 -18.09 7.22 5.25
C TYR A 5 -17.10 7.10 6.40
N LEU A 6 -16.10 6.22 6.24
CA LEU A 6 -15.00 6.10 7.20
C LEU A 6 -14.25 7.43 7.31
N SER A 7 -14.00 7.86 8.54
CA SER A 7 -13.13 8.99 8.86
C SER A 7 -11.69 8.73 8.44
N PRO A 8 -10.86 9.77 8.26
CA PRO A 8 -9.43 9.62 7.98
C PRO A 8 -8.72 8.69 8.97
N LEU A 9 -9.10 8.71 10.24
CA LEU A 9 -8.48 7.90 11.29
C LEU A 9 -8.85 6.42 11.19
N GLU A 10 -10.13 6.12 10.92
CA GLU A 10 -10.55 4.74 10.67
C GLU A 10 -9.85 4.18 9.43
N LEU A 11 -9.66 4.98 8.38
CA LEU A 11 -8.90 4.59 7.20
C LEU A 11 -7.44 4.29 7.54
N LEU A 12 -6.78 5.13 8.34
CA LEU A 12 -5.39 4.93 8.77
C LEU A 12 -5.23 3.69 9.65
N MET A 13 -6.17 3.42 10.54
CA MET A 13 -6.17 2.21 11.37
C MET A 13 -6.22 0.96 10.49
N ILE A 14 -7.15 0.89 9.53
CA ILE A 14 -7.27 -0.24 8.60
C ILE A 14 -6.02 -0.35 7.71
N ALA A 15 -5.49 0.78 7.23
CA ALA A 15 -4.27 0.80 6.41
C ALA A 15 -3.07 0.20 7.17
N THR A 16 -2.93 0.56 8.44
CA THR A 16 -1.85 0.06 9.30
C THR A 16 -1.99 -1.44 9.56
N GLN A 17 -3.21 -1.95 9.74
CA GLN A 17 -3.46 -3.39 9.85
C GLN A 17 -3.05 -4.15 8.58
N HIS A 18 -3.35 -3.59 7.40
CA HIS A 18 -2.90 -4.20 6.13
C HIS A 18 -1.38 -4.23 6.01
N ALA A 19 -0.69 -3.13 6.34
CA ALA A 19 0.77 -3.08 6.29
C ALA A 19 1.41 -4.05 7.29
N TYR A 20 0.89 -4.11 8.52
CA TYR A 20 1.35 -5.04 9.55
C TYR A 20 1.17 -6.50 9.14
N ALA A 21 0.01 -6.84 8.56
CA ALA A 21 -0.23 -8.18 8.03
C ALA A 21 0.74 -8.52 6.89
N ALA A 22 1.03 -7.58 5.99
CA ALA A 22 1.95 -7.79 4.88
C ALA A 22 3.39 -8.03 5.36
N ASP A 23 3.85 -7.25 6.34
CA ASP A 23 5.19 -7.38 6.93
C ASP A 23 5.37 -8.72 7.65
N ASN A 24 4.40 -9.10 8.50
CA ASN A 24 4.42 -10.40 9.17
C ASN A 24 4.43 -11.57 8.18
N LEU A 25 3.63 -11.50 7.11
CA LEU A 25 3.62 -12.54 6.07
C LEU A 25 4.98 -12.64 5.38
N LEU A 26 5.64 -11.51 5.09
CA LEU A 26 6.97 -11.52 4.50
C LEU A 26 7.99 -12.20 5.42
N GLN A 27 8.01 -11.81 6.71
CA GLN A 27 8.91 -12.40 7.71
C GLN A 27 8.72 -13.91 7.85
N GLN A 28 7.47 -14.39 7.92
CA GLN A 28 7.18 -15.82 7.99
C GLN A 28 7.67 -16.63 6.78
N LEU A 29 7.73 -16.00 5.60
CA LEU A 29 8.24 -16.64 4.39
C LEU A 29 9.76 -16.64 4.32
N THR A 30 10.41 -15.66 4.96
CA THR A 30 11.87 -15.64 5.12
C THR A 30 12.33 -16.70 6.14
N ASP A 31 11.57 -16.89 7.23
CA ASP A 31 11.90 -17.83 8.32
C ASP A 31 11.61 -19.29 7.95
N ASN A 32 10.52 -19.56 7.21
CA ASN A 32 10.23 -20.88 6.68
C ASN A 32 10.95 -21.05 5.34
N THR A 33 12.17 -21.59 5.36
CA THR A 33 12.98 -21.90 4.16
C THR A 33 12.11 -22.33 2.98
N LEU A 34 12.02 -21.45 1.98
CA LEU A 34 11.22 -21.56 0.74
C LEU A 34 11.15 -22.98 0.18
N GLY A 35 10.16 -23.73 0.64
CA GLY A 35 9.82 -25.07 0.14
C GLY A 35 9.22 -24.97 -1.26
N GLN A 36 9.62 -25.90 -2.12
CA GLN A 36 9.28 -26.02 -3.54
C GLN A 36 7.77 -26.13 -3.80
N GLY A 37 7.06 -24.99 -3.84
CA GLY A 37 5.67 -24.90 -4.27
C GLY A 37 5.44 -23.60 -5.03
N ASP A 38 4.59 -23.64 -6.05
CA ASP A 38 4.42 -22.62 -7.11
C ASP A 38 4.48 -21.17 -6.57
N THR A 39 5.62 -20.53 -6.81
CA THR A 39 6.31 -19.67 -5.83
C THR A 39 5.89 -18.20 -5.87
N LEU A 40 5.31 -17.74 -6.98
CA LEU A 40 4.83 -16.36 -7.12
C LEU A 40 3.48 -16.13 -6.43
N SER A 41 2.65 -17.18 -6.30
CA SER A 41 1.33 -17.11 -5.66
C SER A 41 1.43 -16.74 -4.16
N VAL A 42 2.55 -17.07 -3.53
CA VAL A 42 2.76 -16.91 -2.09
C VAL A 42 3.02 -15.44 -1.71
N LEU A 43 3.65 -14.66 -2.60
CA LEU A 43 3.95 -13.24 -2.38
C LEU A 43 2.81 -12.31 -2.87
N ALA A 44 1.87 -12.83 -3.65
CA ALA A 44 0.71 -12.08 -4.13
C ALA A 44 -0.12 -11.39 -3.01
N PRO A 45 -0.48 -12.08 -1.91
CA PRO A 45 -1.19 -11.46 -0.79
C PRO A 45 -0.47 -10.23 -0.23
N ILE A 46 0.87 -10.25 -0.17
CA ILE A 46 1.68 -9.13 0.35
C ILE A 46 1.48 -7.91 -0.53
N THR A 47 1.59 -8.05 -1.85
CA THR A 47 1.38 -6.93 -2.78
C THR A 47 -0.06 -6.39 -2.73
N SER A 48 -1.06 -7.25 -2.57
CA SER A 48 -2.46 -6.84 -2.42
C SER A 48 -2.68 -6.07 -1.11
N LEU A 49 -2.16 -6.56 0.02
CA LEU A 49 -2.25 -5.89 1.31
C LEU A 49 -1.58 -4.52 1.25
N MET A 50 -0.38 -4.44 0.69
CA MET A 50 0.34 -3.17 0.55
C MET A 50 -0.38 -2.20 -0.38
N TYR A 51 -0.98 -2.67 -1.48
CA TYR A 51 -1.81 -1.82 -2.33
C TYR A 51 -2.94 -1.15 -1.54
N HIS A 52 -3.66 -1.92 -0.72
CA HIS A 52 -4.74 -1.39 0.11
C HIS A 52 -4.21 -0.46 1.20
N ALA A 53 -3.09 -0.78 1.84
CA ALA A 53 -2.45 0.07 2.84
C ALA A 53 -2.14 1.46 2.26
N PHE A 54 -1.44 1.52 1.10
CA PHE A 54 -1.15 2.80 0.44
C PHE A 54 -2.41 3.54 0.00
N GLN A 55 -3.38 2.83 -0.59
CA GLN A 55 -4.61 3.46 -1.06
C GLN A 55 -5.40 4.10 0.08
N LEU A 56 -5.53 3.41 1.21
CA LEU A 56 -6.27 3.91 2.37
C LEU A 56 -5.54 5.08 3.04
N THR A 57 -4.22 4.99 3.21
CA THR A 57 -3.41 6.07 3.81
C THR A 57 -3.45 7.35 2.98
N LEU A 58 -3.19 7.25 1.67
CA LEU A 58 -3.24 8.43 0.79
C LEU A 58 -4.65 9.00 0.65
N LYS A 59 -5.69 8.16 0.76
CA LYS A 59 -7.08 8.62 0.83
C LYS A 59 -7.35 9.37 2.13
N ALA A 60 -6.83 8.89 3.27
CA ALA A 60 -6.97 9.57 4.55
C ALA A 60 -6.31 10.94 4.53
N TYR A 61 -5.08 11.05 4.02
CA TYR A 61 -4.36 12.31 3.88
C TYR A 61 -5.12 13.30 2.99
N ALA A 62 -5.58 12.85 1.83
CA ALA A 62 -6.33 13.71 0.93
C ALA A 62 -7.71 14.12 1.49
N LEU A 63 -8.37 13.28 2.31
CA LEU A 63 -9.65 13.61 2.96
C LEU A 63 -9.49 14.64 4.07
N HIS A 64 -8.35 14.64 4.74
CA HIS A 64 -7.99 15.64 5.74
C HIS A 64 -7.81 17.02 5.10
N ASP A 65 -7.04 17.09 4.02
CA ASP A 65 -6.74 18.36 3.34
C ASP A 65 -7.91 18.88 2.48
N HIS A 66 -8.71 18.00 1.88
CA HIS A 66 -9.75 18.36 0.90
C HIS A 66 -11.10 17.68 1.21
N ARG A 67 -12.18 18.45 1.46
CA ARG A 67 -13.56 17.91 1.46
C ARG A 67 -14.24 18.10 0.11
N PRO A 68 -15.02 17.12 -0.41
CA PRO A 68 -14.89 15.66 -0.29
C PRO A 68 -14.22 15.05 -1.54
N ILE A 69 -13.42 14.00 -1.34
CA ILE A 69 -12.95 13.16 -2.45
C ILE A 69 -14.15 12.38 -3.01
N LYS A 70 -14.57 12.69 -4.25
CA LYS A 70 -15.57 11.88 -4.97
C LYS A 70 -15.12 10.41 -5.04
N GLU A 71 -16.10 9.51 -4.99
CA GLU A 71 -15.97 8.04 -4.94
C GLU A 71 -14.82 7.42 -5.76
N TYR A 72 -14.30 6.30 -5.24
CA TYR A 72 -13.29 5.37 -5.78
C TYR A 72 -12.17 5.99 -6.65
N LYS A 73 -11.02 6.30 -6.04
CA LYS A 73 -9.78 6.65 -6.74
C LYS A 73 -8.79 5.49 -6.74
N LYS A 74 -8.12 5.28 -7.87
CA LYS A 74 -6.99 4.34 -8.00
C LYS A 74 -5.78 4.87 -7.23
N LEU A 75 -4.84 3.99 -6.90
CA LEU A 75 -3.63 4.33 -6.15
C LEU A 75 -2.87 5.52 -6.78
N MET A 76 -2.61 5.48 -8.09
CA MET A 76 -1.86 6.57 -8.73
C MET A 76 -2.59 7.92 -8.74
N GLU A 77 -3.92 7.92 -8.83
CA GLU A 77 -4.70 9.17 -8.73
C GLU A 77 -4.58 9.77 -7.32
N LEU A 78 -4.51 8.93 -6.29
CA LEU A 78 -4.28 9.39 -4.91
C LEU A 78 -2.85 9.91 -4.72
N VAL A 79 -1.85 9.30 -5.37
CA VAL A 79 -0.46 9.80 -5.36
C VAL A 79 -0.39 11.21 -5.97
N GLU A 80 -1.09 11.44 -7.09
CA GLU A 80 -1.12 12.76 -7.74
C GLU A 80 -1.78 13.84 -6.87
N ILE A 81 -2.88 13.49 -6.19
CA ILE A 81 -3.55 14.41 -5.25
C ILE A 81 -2.64 14.76 -4.08
N ASN A 82 -1.86 13.79 -3.59
CA ASN A 82 -0.90 13.99 -2.50
C ASN A 82 0.50 14.37 -3.01
N SER A 83 0.60 15.10 -4.12
CA SER A 83 1.90 15.49 -4.71
C SER A 83 2.76 16.36 -3.79
N SER A 84 2.15 17.03 -2.81
CA SER A 84 2.83 17.81 -1.76
C SER A 84 3.69 16.96 -0.83
N LEU A 85 3.46 15.64 -0.73
CA LEU A 85 4.28 14.74 0.10
C LEU A 85 5.73 14.63 -0.36
N GLY A 86 6.06 15.07 -1.58
CA GLY A 86 7.45 15.13 -2.05
C GLY A 86 8.08 13.76 -2.33
N LEU A 87 7.27 12.76 -2.71
CA LEU A 87 7.78 11.44 -3.13
C LEU A 87 8.74 11.58 -4.32
N SER A 88 9.89 10.93 -4.22
CA SER A 88 10.89 10.88 -5.28
C SER A 88 10.41 10.06 -6.49
N ARG A 89 11.09 10.23 -7.62
CA ARG A 89 10.78 9.48 -8.86
C ARG A 89 10.84 7.96 -8.66
N GLN A 90 11.78 7.48 -7.86
CA GLN A 90 11.94 6.05 -7.58
C GLN A 90 10.75 5.51 -6.78
N GLU A 91 10.30 6.25 -5.78
CA GLU A 91 9.16 5.88 -4.93
C GLU A 91 7.86 5.88 -5.73
N ILE A 92 7.65 6.89 -6.57
CA ILE A 92 6.53 6.92 -7.51
C ILE A 92 6.60 5.72 -8.47
N SER A 93 7.80 5.32 -8.91
CA SER A 93 7.96 4.14 -9.76
C SER A 93 7.55 2.85 -9.04
N LEU A 94 7.90 2.69 -7.75
CA LEU A 94 7.48 1.55 -6.95
C LEU A 94 5.94 1.48 -6.83
N LEU A 95 5.28 2.62 -6.58
CA LEU A 95 3.81 2.70 -6.50
C LEU A 95 3.13 2.43 -7.85
N LYS A 96 3.75 2.83 -8.96
CA LYS A 96 3.30 2.47 -10.32
C LYS A 96 3.38 0.95 -10.53
N THR A 97 4.49 0.33 -10.14
CA THR A 97 4.66 -1.13 -10.21
C THR A 97 3.64 -1.86 -9.34
N LEU A 98 3.37 -1.36 -8.12
CA LEU A 98 2.33 -1.90 -7.23
C LEU A 98 0.93 -1.79 -7.84
N SER A 99 0.61 -0.62 -8.42
CA SER A 99 -0.68 -0.39 -9.09
C SER A 99 -0.88 -1.32 -10.28
N ARG A 100 0.19 -1.56 -11.02
CA ARG A 100 0.26 -2.53 -12.10
C ARG A 100 -0.03 -3.93 -11.55
N GLN A 101 0.74 -4.40 -10.57
CA GLN A 101 0.56 -5.71 -9.92
C GLN A 101 -0.91 -5.98 -9.50
N GLN A 102 -1.56 -5.00 -8.87
CA GLN A 102 -2.96 -5.14 -8.44
C GLN A 102 -3.96 -5.28 -9.60
N ALA A 103 -3.71 -4.64 -10.74
CA ALA A 103 -4.55 -4.78 -11.92
C ALA A 103 -4.47 -6.19 -12.53
N PHE A 104 -3.33 -6.89 -12.39
CA PHE A 104 -3.11 -8.22 -12.98
C PHE A 104 -3.77 -9.36 -12.21
N HIS A 105 -3.96 -9.20 -10.90
CA HIS A 105 -4.78 -10.11 -10.10
C HIS A 105 -6.24 -10.23 -10.60
N LYS A 106 -6.67 -9.35 -11.53
CA LYS A 106 -8.00 -9.38 -12.18
C LYS A 106 -8.03 -10.08 -13.55
N GLY A 107 -7.03 -10.91 -13.89
CA GLY A 107 -7.12 -11.86 -15.01
C GLY A 107 -6.37 -11.48 -16.29
N ALA A 108 -5.30 -10.69 -16.20
CA ALA A 108 -4.41 -10.44 -17.34
C ALA A 108 -3.03 -11.06 -17.05
N ASP A 109 -2.67 -12.12 -17.76
CA ASP A 109 -1.35 -12.75 -17.67
C ASP A 109 -0.29 -11.82 -18.28
N TYR A 110 0.46 -11.15 -17.42
CA TYR A 110 1.66 -10.42 -17.79
C TYR A 110 2.78 -10.84 -16.83
N ASN A 111 3.90 -11.31 -17.37
CA ASN A 111 5.11 -11.63 -16.59
C ASN A 111 5.77 -10.31 -16.13
N LEU A 112 5.26 -9.71 -15.05
CA LEU A 112 5.90 -8.53 -14.43
C LEU A 112 7.22 -8.87 -13.75
N TRP A 113 7.34 -10.11 -13.30
CA TRP A 113 8.45 -10.63 -12.54
C TRP A 113 9.08 -11.76 -13.31
N GLU A 114 10.40 -11.73 -13.48
CA GLU A 114 11.15 -12.80 -14.12
C GLU A 114 11.32 -13.99 -13.18
N ASN A 115 11.33 -13.73 -11.86
CA ASN A 115 11.49 -14.74 -10.82
C ASN A 115 10.93 -14.26 -9.47
N GLN A 116 10.81 -15.19 -8.53
CA GLN A 116 10.32 -14.91 -7.17
C GLN A 116 11.21 -13.94 -6.39
N GLN A 117 12.54 -14.02 -6.56
CA GLN A 117 13.48 -13.15 -5.85
C GLN A 117 13.22 -11.68 -6.18
N GLN A 118 12.92 -11.37 -7.45
CA GLN A 118 12.58 -10.03 -7.88
C GLN A 118 11.31 -9.51 -7.19
N LEU A 119 10.27 -10.36 -7.08
CA LEU A 119 9.04 -10.02 -6.36
C LEU A 119 9.28 -9.88 -4.85
N HIS A 120 10.13 -10.72 -4.25
CA HIS A 120 10.50 -10.61 -2.85
C HIS A 120 11.20 -9.28 -2.55
N VAL A 121 12.22 -8.92 -3.34
CA VAL A 121 12.91 -7.62 -3.21
C VAL A 121 11.93 -6.47 -3.37
N PHE A 122 10.97 -6.58 -4.29
CA PHE A 122 9.93 -5.58 -4.44
C PHE A 122 9.02 -5.48 -3.19
N CYS A 123 8.65 -6.61 -2.57
CA CYS A 123 7.88 -6.62 -1.33
C CYS A 123 8.63 -5.91 -0.18
N GLU A 124 9.94 -6.14 -0.04
CA GLU A 124 10.75 -5.42 0.95
C GLU A 124 10.77 -3.91 0.68
N GLN A 125 10.99 -3.53 -0.59
CA GLN A 125 11.01 -2.13 -1.00
C GLN A 125 9.68 -1.41 -0.75
N ILE A 126 8.55 -2.09 -1.01
CA ILE A 126 7.22 -1.48 -0.87
C ILE A 126 6.82 -1.33 0.60
N ILE A 127 7.22 -2.26 1.47
CA ILE A 127 7.04 -2.16 2.93
C ILE A 127 7.89 -1.02 3.48
N SER A 128 9.18 -0.95 3.10
CA SER A 128 10.07 0.14 3.51
C SER A 128 9.54 1.51 3.06
N LEU A 129 9.01 1.60 1.84
CA LEU A 129 8.36 2.83 1.35
C LEU A 129 7.15 3.21 2.20
N TYR A 130 6.36 2.23 2.67
CA TYR A 130 5.18 2.52 3.49
C TYR A 130 5.57 3.05 4.87
N GLN A 131 6.61 2.47 5.49
CA GLN A 131 7.17 2.99 6.74
C GLN A 131 7.63 4.44 6.58
N LYS A 132 8.31 4.75 5.46
CA LYS A 132 8.69 6.13 5.15
C LYS A 132 7.46 7.04 4.98
N LEU A 133 6.42 6.59 4.27
CA LEU A 133 5.19 7.35 4.09
C LEU A 133 4.54 7.71 5.43
N GLN A 134 4.56 6.80 6.41
CA GLN A 134 4.03 7.08 7.75
C GLN A 134 4.75 8.23 8.45
N THR A 135 6.04 8.46 8.18
CA THR A 135 6.78 9.61 8.72
C THR A 135 6.37 10.96 8.11
N MET A 136 5.61 10.94 7.01
CA MET A 136 5.09 12.12 6.33
C MET A 136 3.64 12.43 6.70
N MET A 137 3.10 11.76 7.72
CA MET A 137 1.72 11.94 8.17
C MET A 137 1.48 13.39 8.62
N PRO A 138 0.37 14.03 8.20
CA PRO A 138 -0.05 15.32 8.74
C PRO A 138 -0.21 15.25 10.26
N LEU A 139 0.23 16.29 10.98
CA LEU A 139 0.28 16.30 12.44
C LEU A 139 -1.10 16.10 13.07
N GLU A 140 -2.16 16.63 12.47
CA GLU A 140 -3.52 16.51 12.99
C GLU A 140 -4.07 15.08 12.92
N LEU A 141 -3.47 14.23 12.07
CA LEU A 141 -3.79 12.81 11.97
C LEU A 141 -2.87 11.95 12.83
N HIS A 142 -1.85 12.54 13.45
CA HIS A 142 -0.92 11.83 14.30
C HIS A 142 -1.60 11.46 15.64
N PRO A 143 -1.47 10.21 16.12
CA PRO A 143 -2.11 9.75 17.36
C PRO A 143 -1.85 10.67 18.57
N ASP A 144 -0.62 11.18 18.67
CA ASP A 144 -0.18 12.05 19.77
C ASP A 144 -0.91 13.40 19.85
N TYR A 145 -1.54 13.85 18.75
CA TYR A 145 -2.28 15.11 18.69
C TYR A 145 -3.79 14.92 18.89
N GLN A 146 -4.24 13.70 19.18
CA GLN A 146 -5.66 13.36 19.38
C GLN A 146 -6.07 13.28 20.86
N SER A 147 -5.16 13.62 21.77
CA SER A 147 -5.37 13.69 23.22
C SER A 147 -6.12 14.93 23.65
#